data_AF-A0A220U062-F1
#
_entry.id   AF-A0A220U062-F1
#
_cell.length_a   1.000
_cell.length_b   1.000
_cell.length_c   1.000
_cell.angle_alpha   90.00
_cell.angle_beta   90.00
_cell.angle_gamma   90.00
#
_symmetry.space_group_name_H-M   'P 1'
#
loop_
_entity.id
_entity.type
_entity.pdbx_description
1 polymer ?
#
loop_
_entity_poly.entity_id
_entity_poly.type
_entity_poly.pdbx_seq_one_letter_code
_entity_poly.pdbx_strand_id
1 'polypeptide(L)'
;MGKKTFLEAVDVTKSMLNDVVFMCESRMKPTYFTREGNNKLSFKSTILFSLFFVKKSIQLELDAFFKVLNPANVSISKQGYSQARKKISPSAFIKLANAVVAWFYKDNSFKTFNGYRLCAIDGSVFELNNTKSLRGRFGYVHNQTTSYARARASCIHDIENDIILTSKIAPYKSSERDMAMDMINELMY
;
A
#
# COMPACT_ATOMS: atom_id res chain seq x y z
N MET A 1 21.20 17.64 13.32
CA MET A 1 20.60 16.55 12.53
C MET A 1 19.55 17.16 11.63
N GLY A 2 19.60 16.90 10.32
CA GLY A 2 18.68 17.54 9.36
C GLY A 2 17.24 17.07 9.56
N LYS A 3 16.26 17.95 9.30
CA LYS A 3 14.85 17.59 9.31
C LYS A 3 14.60 16.55 8.21
N LYS A 4 14.07 15.39 8.57
CA LYS A 4 13.66 14.36 7.61
C LYS A 4 12.66 14.91 6.61
N THR A 5 12.88 14.60 5.35
CA THR A 5 12.14 15.14 4.21
C THR A 5 11.35 14.06 3.49
N PHE A 6 10.35 14.47 2.73
CA PHE A 6 9.59 13.58 1.86
C PHE A 6 10.49 12.87 0.83
N LEU A 7 11.49 13.56 0.28
CA LEU A 7 12.40 12.97 -0.71
C LEU A 7 13.26 11.85 -0.11
N GLU A 8 13.72 11.99 1.13
CA GLU A 8 14.44 10.92 1.81
C GLU A 8 13.54 9.71 2.08
N ALA A 9 12.25 9.90 2.39
CA ALA A 9 11.28 8.80 2.49
C ALA A 9 11.08 8.08 1.13
N VAL A 10 11.08 8.83 0.03
CA VAL A 10 11.05 8.26 -1.33
C VAL A 10 12.31 7.43 -1.59
N ASP A 11 13.48 7.87 -1.12
CA ASP A 11 14.72 7.12 -1.27
C ASP A 11 14.73 5.79 -0.48
N VAL A 12 14.10 5.74 0.70
CA VAL A 12 13.87 4.48 1.43
C VAL A 12 13.05 3.51 0.56
N THR A 13 11.94 3.98 0.00
CA THR A 13 11.08 3.18 -0.88
C THR A 13 11.84 2.72 -2.12
N LYS A 14 12.62 3.63 -2.74
CA LYS A 14 13.44 3.32 -3.92
C LYS A 14 14.50 2.27 -3.62
N SER A 15 15.15 2.35 -2.46
CA SER A 15 16.13 1.37 -1.98
C SER A 15 15.50 -0.02 -1.88
N MET A 16 14.35 -0.14 -1.20
CA MET A 16 13.63 -1.41 -1.08
C MET A 16 13.19 -1.97 -2.44
N LEU A 17 12.71 -1.13 -3.35
CA LEU A 17 12.28 -1.57 -4.68
C LEU A 17 13.43 -2.06 -5.56
N ASN A 18 14.68 -1.72 -5.23
CA ASN A 18 15.88 -2.22 -5.90
C ASN A 18 16.51 -3.42 -5.16
N ASP A 19 15.99 -3.80 -4.00
CA ASP A 19 16.46 -4.96 -3.24
C ASP A 19 15.83 -6.26 -3.75
N VAL A 20 16.70 -7.20 -4.13
CA VAL A 20 16.30 -8.53 -4.62
C VAL A 20 15.64 -9.35 -3.52
N VAL A 21 16.03 -9.18 -2.25
CA VAL A 21 15.44 -9.90 -1.11
C VAL A 21 14.01 -9.43 -0.93
N PHE A 22 13.79 -8.11 -0.89
CA PHE A 22 12.45 -7.54 -0.85
C PHE A 22 11.55 -8.04 -1.98
N MET A 23 12.03 -8.10 -3.22
CA MET A 23 11.28 -8.67 -4.35
C MET A 23 10.92 -10.14 -4.09
N CYS A 24 11.87 -10.95 -3.65
CA CYS A 24 11.69 -12.38 -3.41
C CYS A 24 10.65 -12.67 -2.32
N GLU A 25 10.61 -11.86 -1.27
CA GLU A 25 9.65 -11.99 -0.17
C GLU A 25 8.27 -11.41 -0.49
N SER A 26 8.18 -10.57 -1.54
CA SER A 26 6.99 -9.78 -1.88
C SER A 26 6.27 -10.29 -3.13
N ARG A 27 6.74 -11.39 -3.74
CA ARG A 27 6.10 -12.05 -4.88
C ARG A 27 5.26 -13.24 -4.42
N MET A 28 4.16 -13.50 -5.13
CA MET A 28 3.23 -14.60 -4.82
C MET A 28 3.82 -15.99 -5.09
N LYS A 29 4.82 -16.10 -5.97
CA LYS A 29 5.49 -17.36 -6.30
C LYS A 29 6.99 -17.15 -6.54
N PRO A 30 7.85 -18.11 -6.21
CA PRO A 30 9.29 -18.05 -6.47
C PRO A 30 9.67 -17.88 -7.96
N THR A 31 8.78 -18.24 -8.88
CA THR A 31 9.02 -18.14 -10.33
C THR A 31 8.63 -16.78 -10.92
N TYR A 32 8.00 -15.88 -10.14
CA TYR A 32 7.61 -14.57 -10.62
C TYR A 32 8.76 -13.56 -10.53
N PHE A 33 8.84 -12.69 -11.54
CA PHE A 33 9.83 -11.62 -11.68
C PHE A 33 11.30 -12.10 -11.71
N THR A 34 11.56 -13.34 -12.13
CA THR A 34 12.91 -13.92 -12.22
C THR A 34 13.65 -13.66 -13.53
N ARG A 35 12.95 -13.23 -14.58
CA ARG A 35 13.54 -12.99 -15.90
C ARG A 35 13.75 -11.49 -16.11
N GLU A 36 15.01 -11.07 -16.06
CA GLU A 36 15.43 -9.72 -16.44
C GLU A 36 15.51 -9.57 -17.97
N GLY A 37 15.33 -8.35 -18.48
CA GLY A 37 15.49 -8.01 -19.91
C GLY A 37 14.29 -8.27 -20.82
N ASN A 38 13.57 -9.38 -20.66
CA ASN A 38 12.46 -9.74 -21.58
C ASN A 38 11.05 -9.32 -21.11
N ASN A 39 10.91 -8.89 -19.86
CA ASN A 39 9.62 -8.47 -19.30
C ASN A 39 9.44 -6.96 -19.46
N LYS A 40 8.45 -6.56 -20.27
CA LYS A 40 8.04 -5.14 -20.40
C LYS A 40 7.55 -4.52 -19.08
N LEU A 41 7.17 -5.35 -18.11
CA LEU A 41 6.68 -4.94 -16.79
C LEU A 41 7.50 -5.63 -15.69
N SER A 42 8.32 -4.88 -14.97
CA SER A 42 9.17 -5.36 -13.88
C SER A 42 8.43 -5.33 -12.54
N PHE A 43 8.97 -5.99 -11.53
CA PHE A 43 8.43 -5.92 -10.16
C PHE A 43 8.30 -4.46 -9.69
N LYS A 44 9.37 -3.69 -9.85
CA LYS A 44 9.44 -2.27 -9.51
C LYS A 44 8.40 -1.43 -10.26
N SER A 45 8.31 -1.54 -11.59
CA SER A 45 7.36 -0.72 -12.36
C SER A 45 5.90 -1.10 -12.04
N THR A 46 5.64 -2.36 -11.72
CA THR A 46 4.30 -2.81 -11.29
C THR A 46 3.90 -2.20 -9.93
N ILE A 47 4.80 -2.17 -8.95
CA ILE A 47 4.53 -1.52 -7.65
C ILE A 47 4.39 -0.01 -7.83
N LEU A 48 5.33 0.63 -8.53
CA LEU A 48 5.30 2.08 -8.76
C LEU A 48 3.99 2.51 -9.44
N PHE A 49 3.52 1.78 -10.44
CA PHE A 49 2.22 2.08 -11.06
C PHE A 49 1.05 1.86 -10.09
N SER A 50 1.15 0.91 -9.16
CA SER A 50 0.12 0.71 -8.13
C SER A 50 0.08 1.84 -7.09
N LEU A 51 1.21 2.49 -6.85
CA LEU A 51 1.33 3.68 -6.00
C LEU A 51 1.03 4.98 -6.77
N PHE A 52 1.02 4.92 -8.09
CA PHE A 52 0.68 6.05 -8.94
C PHE A 52 -0.82 6.33 -8.84
N PHE A 53 -1.17 7.60 -8.62
CA PHE A 53 -2.57 7.99 -8.45
C PHE A 53 -3.30 8.02 -9.79
N VAL A 54 -3.95 6.91 -10.14
CA VAL A 54 -4.70 6.69 -11.38
C VAL A 54 -6.00 7.52 -11.35
N LYS A 55 -6.01 8.68 -12.03
CA LYS A 55 -7.20 9.57 -12.10
C LYS A 55 -8.07 9.30 -13.33
N LYS A 56 -7.48 8.72 -14.38
CA LYS A 56 -8.12 8.41 -15.66
C LYS A 56 -8.30 6.90 -15.84
N SER A 57 -8.72 6.48 -17.02
CA SER A 57 -8.75 5.05 -17.35
C SER A 57 -7.36 4.43 -17.21
N ILE A 58 -7.30 3.18 -16.74
CA ILE A 58 -6.03 2.48 -16.47
C ILE A 58 -5.11 2.48 -17.70
N GLN A 59 -5.66 2.36 -18.92
CA GLN A 59 -4.84 2.35 -20.13
C GLN A 59 -4.15 3.70 -20.37
N LEU A 60 -4.90 4.82 -20.24
CA LEU A 60 -4.33 6.16 -20.41
C LEU A 60 -3.24 6.45 -19.37
N GLU A 61 -3.45 6.01 -18.13
CA GLU A 61 -2.46 6.19 -17.06
C GLU A 61 -1.24 5.30 -17.27
N LEU A 62 -1.41 4.06 -17.75
CA LEU A 62 -0.30 3.18 -18.11
C LEU A 62 0.55 3.80 -19.22
N ASP A 63 -0.09 4.30 -20.28
CA ASP A 63 0.60 4.91 -21.41
C ASP A 63 1.37 6.18 -20.94
N ALA A 64 0.77 7.00 -20.09
CA ALA A 64 1.42 8.18 -19.51
C ALA A 64 2.60 7.81 -18.60
N PHE A 65 2.42 6.83 -17.70
CA PHE A 65 3.44 6.36 -16.77
C PHE A 65 4.65 5.77 -17.51
N PHE A 66 4.41 4.91 -18.50
CA PHE A 66 5.51 4.29 -19.25
C PHE A 66 6.20 5.28 -20.18
N LYS A 67 5.51 6.31 -20.69
CA LYS A 67 6.14 7.43 -21.40
C LYS A 67 7.17 8.18 -20.54
N VAL A 68 6.96 8.26 -19.22
CA VAL A 68 7.91 8.88 -18.29
C VAL A 68 9.07 7.95 -17.95
N LEU A 69 8.80 6.67 -17.70
CA LEU A 69 9.82 5.71 -17.26
C LEU A 69 10.71 5.17 -18.39
N ASN A 70 10.17 5.06 -19.61
CA ASN A 70 10.89 4.54 -20.76
C ASN A 70 10.47 5.30 -22.03
N PRO A 71 11.32 6.18 -22.55
CA PRO A 71 11.04 6.92 -23.78
C PRO A 71 10.90 6.02 -25.02
N ALA A 72 11.38 4.76 -24.97
CA ALA A 72 11.09 3.80 -26.01
C ALA A 72 9.61 3.40 -25.96
N ASN A 73 8.93 3.33 -27.12
CA ASN A 73 7.49 3.08 -27.27
C ASN A 73 7.02 1.68 -26.77
N VAL A 74 7.19 1.39 -25.48
CA VAL A 74 6.73 0.18 -24.83
C VAL A 74 5.29 0.39 -24.39
N SER A 75 4.34 -0.13 -25.16
CA SER A 75 2.94 -0.18 -24.73
C SER A 75 2.67 -1.39 -23.82
N ILE A 76 2.02 -1.13 -22.70
CA ILE A 76 1.53 -2.13 -21.75
C ILE A 76 0.01 -2.12 -21.77
N SER A 77 -0.61 -3.27 -22.03
CA SER A 77 -2.07 -3.37 -21.97
C SER A 77 -2.57 -3.40 -20.52
N LYS A 78 -3.76 -2.84 -20.29
CA LYS A 78 -4.47 -2.92 -19.00
C LYS A 78 -4.60 -4.36 -18.48
N GLN A 79 -4.81 -5.33 -19.38
CA GLN A 79 -4.89 -6.76 -19.02
C GLN A 79 -3.52 -7.29 -18.58
N GLY A 80 -2.45 -6.92 -19.29
CA GLY A 80 -1.08 -7.29 -18.94
C GLY A 80 -0.69 -6.79 -17.55
N TYR A 81 -0.98 -5.51 -17.27
CA TYR A 81 -0.79 -4.95 -15.93
C TYR A 81 -1.63 -5.67 -14.87
N SER A 82 -2.92 -5.89 -15.12
CA SER A 82 -3.81 -6.60 -14.17
C SER A 82 -3.29 -8.00 -13.81
N GLN A 83 -2.75 -8.74 -14.79
CA GLN A 83 -2.14 -10.05 -14.54
C GLN A 83 -0.83 -9.96 -13.75
N ALA A 84 0.00 -8.95 -14.02
CA ALA A 84 1.25 -8.78 -13.30
C ALA A 84 1.05 -8.28 -11.87
N ARG A 85 0.08 -7.39 -11.62
CA ARG A 85 -0.28 -6.92 -10.27
C ARG A 85 -0.64 -8.09 -9.35
N LYS A 86 -1.35 -9.11 -9.86
CA LYS A 86 -1.68 -10.33 -9.11
C LYS A 86 -0.48 -11.18 -8.70
N LYS A 87 0.70 -10.92 -9.25
CA LYS A 87 1.96 -11.62 -8.90
C LYS A 87 2.64 -11.01 -7.68
N ILE A 88 2.17 -9.85 -7.20
CA ILE A 88 2.71 -9.15 -6.04
C ILE A 88 1.84 -9.47 -4.83
N SER A 89 2.49 -9.81 -3.72
CA SER A 89 1.83 -9.99 -2.44
C SER A 89 1.39 -8.64 -1.86
N PRO A 90 0.18 -8.51 -1.29
CA PRO A 90 -0.23 -7.32 -0.56
C PRO A 90 0.74 -6.91 0.57
N SER A 91 1.48 -7.88 1.14
CA SER A 91 2.49 -7.61 2.17
C SER A 91 3.62 -6.69 1.69
N ALA A 92 3.84 -6.59 0.38
CA ALA A 92 4.82 -5.66 -0.20
C ALA A 92 4.52 -4.21 0.23
N PHE A 93 3.26 -3.79 0.18
CA PHE A 93 2.85 -2.42 0.51
C PHE A 93 2.96 -2.14 2.02
N ILE A 94 2.65 -3.14 2.85
CA ILE A 94 2.81 -3.05 4.31
C ILE A 94 4.30 -2.87 4.65
N LYS A 95 5.17 -3.69 4.07
CA LYS A 95 6.62 -3.60 4.27
C LYS A 95 7.19 -2.25 3.83
N LEU A 96 6.75 -1.72 2.68
CA LEU A 96 7.16 -0.38 2.21
C LEU A 96 6.74 0.71 3.18
N ALA A 97 5.48 0.70 3.64
CA ALA A 97 4.99 1.68 4.61
C ALA A 97 5.77 1.59 5.94
N ASN A 98 5.94 0.38 6.47
CA ASN A 98 6.65 0.15 7.73
C ASN A 98 8.11 0.58 7.65
N ALA A 99 8.78 0.40 6.51
CA ALA A 99 10.16 0.84 6.35
C ALA A 99 10.30 2.37 6.38
N VAL A 100 9.34 3.10 5.80
CA VAL A 100 9.30 4.57 5.87
C VAL A 100 9.06 5.02 7.31
N VAL A 101 8.11 4.39 8.02
CA VAL A 101 7.84 4.68 9.45
C VAL A 101 9.08 4.39 10.29
N ALA A 102 9.68 3.21 10.16
CA ALA A 102 10.88 2.83 10.91
C ALA A 102 12.05 3.79 10.65
N TRP A 103 12.26 4.18 9.38
CA TRP A 103 13.25 5.19 9.03
C TRP A 103 12.95 6.54 9.70
N PHE A 104 11.70 6.99 9.67
CA PHE A 104 11.30 8.28 10.24
C PHE A 104 11.52 8.36 11.76
N TYR A 105 11.27 7.27 12.49
CA TYR A 105 11.41 7.24 13.95
C TYR A 105 12.77 6.74 14.47
N LYS A 106 13.69 6.31 13.59
CA LYS A 106 14.97 5.68 13.95
C LYS A 106 15.85 6.44 14.96
N ASP A 107 15.83 7.78 14.92
CA ASP A 107 16.77 8.64 15.64
C ASP A 107 16.11 9.53 16.70
N ASN A 108 14.84 9.27 17.03
CA ASN A 108 14.06 10.05 18.00
C ASN A 108 14.00 11.57 17.72
N SER A 109 14.27 12.01 16.49
CA SER A 109 14.28 13.42 16.08
C SER A 109 12.90 13.95 15.62
N PHE A 110 11.83 13.36 16.12
CA PHE A 110 10.45 13.69 15.75
C PHE A 110 9.80 14.62 16.78
N LYS A 111 8.74 15.32 16.38
CA LYS A 111 8.01 16.23 17.27
C LYS A 111 7.21 15.44 18.31
N THR A 112 7.14 15.98 19.53
CA THR A 112 6.31 15.45 20.61
C THR A 112 5.46 16.56 21.20
N PHE A 113 4.29 16.21 21.70
CA PHE A 113 3.43 17.09 22.47
C PHE A 113 3.66 16.80 23.96
N ASN A 114 4.28 17.73 24.68
CA ASN A 114 4.62 17.58 26.11
C ASN A 114 5.39 16.27 26.41
N GLY A 115 6.28 15.84 25.53
CA GLY A 115 7.05 14.60 25.67
C GLY A 115 6.30 13.33 25.26
N TYR A 116 5.05 13.44 24.81
CA TYR A 116 4.25 12.32 24.32
C TYR A 116 4.11 12.35 22.80
N ARG A 117 4.01 11.17 22.18
CA ARG A 117 3.53 11.05 20.80
C ARG A 117 2.01 11.14 20.81
N LEU A 118 1.47 12.16 20.16
CA LEU A 118 0.03 12.35 20.07
C LEU A 118 -0.48 11.69 18.79
N CYS A 119 -1.34 10.69 18.97
CA CYS A 119 -1.87 9.90 17.86
C CYS A 119 -3.39 10.05 17.78
N ALA A 120 -3.90 10.18 16.57
CA ALA A 120 -5.32 10.06 16.25
C ALA A 120 -5.58 8.70 15.59
N ILE A 121 -6.78 8.17 15.81
CA ILE A 121 -7.30 7.03 15.06
C ILE A 121 -8.57 7.45 14.35
N ASP A 122 -8.71 7.03 13.11
CA ASP A 122 -9.94 7.18 12.35
C ASP A 122 -10.21 5.95 11.49
N GLY A 123 -11.48 5.72 11.20
CA GLY A 123 -11.99 4.57 10.46
C GLY A 123 -12.86 5.00 9.29
N SER A 124 -12.85 4.21 8.22
CA SER A 124 -13.70 4.43 7.06
C SER A 124 -14.22 3.12 6.51
N VAL A 125 -15.43 3.14 5.97
CA VAL A 125 -16.02 2.01 5.25
C VAL A 125 -16.04 2.33 3.77
N PHE A 126 -15.56 1.39 2.95
CA PHE A 126 -15.53 1.55 1.49
C PHE A 126 -16.12 0.32 0.80
N GLU A 127 -16.69 0.55 -0.38
CA GLU A 127 -17.24 -0.50 -1.22
C GLU A 127 -16.12 -1.22 -1.99
N LEU A 128 -16.27 -2.54 -2.09
CA LEU A 128 -15.41 -3.41 -2.87
C LEU A 128 -16.15 -3.88 -4.12
N ASN A 129 -15.40 -4.35 -5.13
CA ASN A 129 -15.99 -5.07 -6.24
C ASN A 129 -16.90 -6.19 -5.73
N ASN A 130 -18.17 -6.17 -6.15
CA ASN A 130 -19.19 -6.99 -5.53
C ASN A 130 -19.15 -8.45 -6.02
N THR A 131 -18.22 -9.23 -5.47
CA THR A 131 -18.02 -10.65 -5.79
C THR A 131 -18.34 -11.54 -4.59
N LYS A 132 -18.76 -12.79 -4.82
CA LYS A 132 -19.03 -13.76 -3.74
C LYS A 132 -17.82 -13.94 -2.80
N SER A 133 -16.60 -13.99 -3.36
CA SER A 133 -15.36 -14.13 -2.59
C SER A 133 -15.11 -12.93 -1.67
N LEU A 134 -15.26 -11.71 -2.19
CA LEU A 134 -15.04 -10.50 -1.38
C LEU A 134 -16.13 -10.33 -0.31
N ARG A 135 -17.38 -10.68 -0.61
CA ARG A 135 -18.46 -10.72 0.39
C ARG A 135 -18.19 -11.74 1.50
N GLY A 136 -17.66 -12.92 1.17
CA GLY A 136 -17.30 -13.93 2.15
C GLY A 136 -16.11 -13.51 3.03
N ARG A 137 -15.09 -12.87 2.43
CA ARG A 137 -13.87 -12.47 3.15
C ARG A 137 -14.06 -11.22 4.00
N PHE A 138 -14.68 -10.19 3.46
CA PHE A 138 -14.80 -8.88 4.11
C PHE A 138 -16.20 -8.58 4.62
N GLY A 139 -17.21 -9.36 4.26
CA GLY A 139 -18.60 -9.06 4.57
C GLY A 139 -19.25 -8.16 3.52
N TYR A 140 -20.49 -7.79 3.80
CA TYR A 140 -21.34 -7.04 2.90
C TYR A 140 -22.44 -6.31 3.67
N VAL A 141 -23.02 -5.31 3.02
CA VAL A 141 -24.33 -4.77 3.39
C VAL A 141 -25.38 -5.37 2.45
N HIS A 142 -26.55 -5.69 2.97
CA HIS A 142 -27.68 -6.17 2.17
C HIS A 142 -28.76 -5.10 2.15
N ASN A 143 -29.17 -4.67 0.97
CA ASN A 143 -30.40 -3.91 0.76
C ASN A 143 -31.51 -4.87 0.29
N GLN A 144 -32.74 -4.39 0.15
CA GLN A 144 -33.93 -5.19 -0.19
C GLN A 144 -33.74 -6.15 -1.37
N THR A 145 -32.89 -5.79 -2.34
CA THR A 145 -32.69 -6.55 -3.58
C THR A 145 -31.25 -6.99 -3.84
N THR A 146 -30.25 -6.36 -3.21
CA THR A 146 -28.84 -6.55 -3.60
C THR A 146 -27.90 -6.44 -2.40
N SER A 147 -26.90 -7.32 -2.37
CA SER A 147 -25.77 -7.24 -1.43
C SER A 147 -24.59 -6.51 -2.06
N TYR A 148 -23.93 -5.64 -1.30
CA TYR A 148 -22.72 -4.92 -1.71
C TYR A 148 -21.56 -5.30 -0.80
N ALA A 149 -20.47 -5.81 -1.39
CA ALA A 149 -19.25 -6.12 -0.65
C ALA A 149 -18.66 -4.83 -0.06
N ARG A 150 -18.36 -4.84 1.24
CA ARG A 150 -17.75 -3.69 1.93
C ARG A 150 -16.60 -4.15 2.80
N ALA A 151 -15.65 -3.26 3.03
CA ALA A 151 -14.59 -3.44 4.00
C ALA A 151 -14.47 -2.20 4.89
N ARG A 152 -13.88 -2.39 6.06
CA ARG A 152 -13.50 -1.30 6.95
C ARG A 152 -12.00 -1.11 6.85
N ALA A 153 -11.54 0.13 6.73
CA ALA A 153 -10.15 0.52 6.93
C ALA A 153 -10.07 1.38 8.19
N SER A 154 -8.95 1.32 8.90
CA SER A 154 -8.62 2.28 9.95
C SER A 154 -7.12 2.53 9.93
N CYS A 155 -6.70 3.71 10.40
CA CYS A 155 -5.30 4.07 10.53
C CYS A 155 -5.04 4.80 11.84
N ILE A 156 -3.82 4.65 12.36
CA ILE A 156 -3.28 5.47 13.44
C ILE A 156 -2.34 6.48 12.82
N HIS A 157 -2.59 7.76 13.06
CA HIS A 157 -1.85 8.89 12.50
C HIS A 157 -1.18 9.67 13.64
N ASP A 158 0.12 9.94 13.51
CA ASP A 158 0.85 10.85 14.37
C ASP A 158 0.61 12.27 13.88
N ILE A 159 -0.15 13.04 14.68
CA ILE A 159 -0.68 14.33 14.25
C ILE A 159 0.38 15.44 14.25
N GLU A 160 1.42 15.31 15.07
CA GLU A 160 2.50 16.29 15.15
C GLU A 160 3.46 16.17 13.96
N ASN A 161 3.65 14.93 13.48
CA ASN A 161 4.63 14.58 12.45
C ASN A 161 4.02 14.31 11.07
N ASP A 162 2.69 14.28 10.96
CA ASP A 162 1.92 14.01 9.75
C ASP A 162 2.30 12.70 9.06
N ILE A 163 2.34 11.62 9.83
CA ILE A 163 2.69 10.29 9.34
C ILE A 163 1.69 9.24 9.83
N ILE A 164 1.28 8.36 8.91
CA ILE A 164 0.49 7.17 9.27
C ILE A 164 1.44 6.14 9.86
N LEU A 165 1.24 5.80 11.13
CA LEU A 165 2.05 4.82 11.86
C LEU A 165 1.71 3.39 11.44
N THR A 166 0.43 3.09 11.34
CA THR A 166 -0.08 1.79 10.92
C THR A 166 -1.49 1.94 10.35
N SER A 167 -1.91 0.98 9.53
CA SER A 167 -3.25 0.91 8.97
C SER A 167 -3.68 -0.52 8.72
N LYS A 168 -4.98 -0.78 8.81
CA LYS A 168 -5.56 -2.11 8.69
C LYS A 168 -6.83 -2.10 7.87
N ILE A 169 -6.97 -3.07 6.97
CA ILE A 169 -8.23 -3.38 6.29
C ILE A 169 -8.81 -4.63 6.94
N ALA A 170 -10.04 -4.53 7.43
CA ALA A 170 -10.72 -5.57 8.17
C ALA A 170 -12.13 -5.84 7.59
N PRO A 171 -12.77 -6.97 7.97
CA PRO A 171 -14.17 -7.21 7.64
C PRO A 171 -15.06 -6.04 8.07
N TYR A 172 -16.11 -5.75 7.30
CA TYR A 172 -17.07 -4.67 7.50
C TYR A 172 -17.68 -4.63 8.91
N LYS A 173 -17.90 -5.81 9.52
CA LYS A 173 -18.48 -5.97 10.85
C LYS A 173 -17.49 -5.71 12.00
N SER A 174 -16.19 -5.54 11.71
CA SER A 174 -15.18 -5.27 12.74
C SER A 174 -15.48 -3.93 13.41
N SER A 175 -15.33 -3.83 14.73
CA SER A 175 -15.49 -2.56 15.41
C SER A 175 -14.22 -1.71 15.27
N GLU A 176 -14.37 -0.39 15.23
CA GLU A 176 -13.22 0.52 15.17
C GLU A 176 -12.36 0.42 16.43
N ARG A 177 -13.01 0.18 17.59
CA ARG A 177 -12.33 -0.01 18.87
C ARG A 177 -11.45 -1.26 18.87
N ASP A 178 -11.92 -2.39 18.35
CA ASP A 178 -11.12 -3.62 18.30
C ASP A 178 -9.93 -3.44 17.33
N MET A 179 -10.16 -2.79 16.19
CA MET A 179 -9.09 -2.43 15.26
C MET A 179 -8.06 -1.50 15.91
N ALA A 180 -8.50 -0.55 16.74
CA ALA A 180 -7.63 0.34 17.49
C ALA A 180 -6.72 -0.43 18.44
N MET A 181 -7.31 -1.34 19.25
CA MET A 181 -6.54 -2.14 20.20
C MET A 181 -5.50 -3.01 19.51
N ASP A 182 -5.89 -3.68 18.42
CA ASP A 182 -4.96 -4.47 17.60
C ASP A 182 -3.79 -3.62 17.09
N MET A 183 -4.08 -2.48 16.46
CA MET A 183 -3.07 -1.61 15.88
C MET A 183 -2.18 -0.96 16.93
N ILE A 184 -2.71 -0.60 18.11
CA ILE A 184 -1.91 -0.08 19.22
C ILE A 184 -0.95 -1.16 19.72
N ASN A 185 -1.42 -2.40 19.89
CA ASN A 185 -0.57 -3.51 20.29
C ASN A 185 0.56 -3.75 19.27
N GLU A 186 0.24 -3.70 17.97
CA GLU A 186 1.24 -3.80 16.89
C GLU A 186 2.31 -2.68 16.93
N LEU A 187 2.01 -1.51 17.50
CA LEU A 187 2.96 -0.40 17.66
C LEU A 187 3.83 -0.49 18.92
N MET A 188 3.47 -1.33 19.90
CA MET A 188 4.24 -1.50 21.14
C MET A 188 5.37 -2.53 21.01
N TYR A 189 5.35 -3.35 19.96
CA TYR A 189 6.33 -4.39 19.66
C TYR A 189 7.14 -4.05 18.41
#